data_AF-A0A934JZ98-F1
#
_entry.id   AF-A0A934JZ98-F1
#
_cell.length_a   1.000
_cell.length_b   1.000
_cell.length_c   1.000
_cell.angle_alpha   90.00
_cell.angle_beta   90.00
_cell.angle_gamma   90.00
#
_symmetry.space_group_name_H-M   'P 1'
#
loop_
_entity.id
_entity.type
_entity.pdbx_description
1 polymer ?
#
loop_
_entity_poly.entity_id
_entity_poly.type
_entity_poly.pdbx_seq_one_letter_code
_entity_poly.pdbx_strand_id
1 'polypeptide(L)'
;MAAEQVPERTFLVLLEGAQGRAAAAAIRRLASGAAVEVLVPPVTGLGFLNASGPAAAELDAWWERSSRARGRPVVLVAHDEELPRWLPNLDADFVVAVPAGAELSAYSGLAGVRVCQTRDPERLAAAA
;
A
#
# COMPACT_ATOMS: atom_id res chain seq x y z
N MET A 1 -31.35 6.50 -8.46
CA MET A 1 -30.20 6.56 -7.54
C MET A 1 -29.23 5.47 -7.99
N ALA A 2 -28.03 5.83 -8.45
CA ALA A 2 -27.02 4.82 -8.75
C ALA A 2 -26.63 4.14 -7.44
N ALA A 3 -26.67 2.81 -7.40
CA ALA A 3 -26.18 2.07 -6.24
C ALA A 3 -24.69 2.42 -6.06
N GLU A 4 -24.31 2.88 -4.87
CA GLU A 4 -22.92 3.13 -4.54
C GLU A 4 -22.18 1.78 -4.59
N GLN A 5 -21.37 1.57 -5.62
CA GLN A 5 -20.60 0.35 -5.77
C GLN A 5 -19.47 0.36 -4.74
N VAL A 6 -19.51 -0.59 -3.82
CA VAL A 6 -18.43 -0.82 -2.85
C VAL A 6 -17.24 -1.44 -3.60
N PRO A 7 -16.01 -0.93 -3.41
CA PRO A 7 -14.85 -1.53 -4.03
C PRO A 7 -14.64 -2.96 -3.51
N GLU A 8 -14.40 -3.89 -4.43
CA GLU A 8 -14.00 -5.28 -4.12
C GLU A 8 -12.61 -5.31 -3.50
N ARG A 9 -11.75 -4.33 -3.83
CA ARG A 9 -10.39 -4.26 -3.33
C ARG A 9 -9.91 -2.83 -3.13
N THR A 10 -9.23 -2.58 -2.02
CA THR A 10 -8.62 -1.29 -1.71
C THR A 10 -7.09 -1.44 -1.75
N PHE A 11 -6.44 -0.54 -2.47
CA PHE A 11 -5.00 -0.42 -2.55
C PHE A 11 -4.55 0.86 -1.85
N LEU A 12 -3.63 0.74 -0.91
CA LEU A 12 -2.99 1.85 -0.23
C LEU A 12 -1.55 1.99 -0.74
N VAL A 13 -1.26 3.07 -1.46
CA VAL A 13 0.05 3.27 -2.08
C VAL A 13 0.92 4.17 -1.20
N LEU A 14 1.85 3.55 -0.50
CA LEU A 14 2.82 4.19 0.40
C LEU A 14 4.19 4.44 -0.27
N LEU A 15 4.28 4.32 -1.60
CA LEU A 15 5.45 4.75 -2.35
C LEU A 15 5.53 6.28 -2.43
N GLU A 16 6.74 6.82 -2.36
CA GLU A 16 6.94 8.26 -2.31
C GLU A 16 6.84 8.93 -3.70
N GLY A 17 6.37 10.18 -3.70
CA GLY A 17 6.47 11.11 -4.82
C GLY A 17 5.97 10.56 -6.16
N ALA A 18 6.85 10.57 -7.17
CA ALA A 18 6.51 10.13 -8.52
C ALA A 18 6.24 8.62 -8.60
N GLN A 19 6.89 7.81 -7.77
CA GLN A 19 6.69 6.36 -7.76
C GLN A 19 5.29 5.99 -7.29
N GLY A 20 4.80 6.64 -6.23
CA GLY A 20 3.42 6.45 -5.75
C GLY A 20 2.36 6.83 -6.78
N ARG A 21 2.56 7.97 -7.47
CA ARG A 21 1.64 8.38 -8.56
C ARG A 21 1.64 7.38 -9.72
N ALA A 22 2.82 6.90 -10.13
CA ALA A 22 2.95 5.93 -11.21
C ALA A 22 2.31 4.58 -10.85
N ALA A 23 2.57 4.04 -9.65
CA ALA A 23 1.97 2.80 -9.19
C ALA A 23 0.44 2.91 -9.08
N ALA A 24 -0.06 4.01 -8.50
CA ALA A 24 -1.50 4.25 -8.41
C ALA A 24 -2.17 4.33 -9.78
N ALA A 25 -1.54 4.98 -10.77
CA ALA A 25 -2.02 5.01 -12.14
C ALA A 25 -1.99 3.62 -12.80
N ALA A 26 -0.93 2.84 -12.57
CA ALA A 26 -0.80 1.49 -13.08
C ALA A 26 -1.88 0.54 -12.52
N ILE A 27 -2.13 0.56 -11.21
CA ILE A 27 -3.21 -0.24 -10.59
C ILE A 27 -4.55 0.09 -11.22
N ARG A 28 -4.91 1.38 -11.33
CA ARG A 28 -6.18 1.80 -11.93
C ARG A 28 -6.33 1.33 -13.37
N ARG A 29 -5.24 1.34 -14.15
CA ARG A 29 -5.23 0.84 -15.52
C ARG A 29 -5.39 -0.68 -15.59
N LEU A 30 -4.69 -1.42 -14.73
CA LEU A 30 -4.72 -2.89 -14.71
C LEU A 30 -6.07 -3.44 -14.24
N ALA A 31 -6.75 -2.72 -13.35
CA ALA A 31 -8.02 -3.12 -12.79
C ALA A 31 -9.23 -2.90 -13.73
N SER A 32 -9.04 -2.74 -15.05
CA SER A 32 -10.12 -2.36 -15.97
C SER A 32 -11.32 -3.31 -15.86
N GLY A 33 -12.43 -2.83 -15.29
CA GLY A 33 -13.67 -3.59 -15.08
C GLY A 33 -13.88 -4.14 -13.66
N ALA A 34 -12.87 -4.12 -12.81
CA ALA A 34 -12.99 -4.45 -11.38
C ALA A 34 -13.26 -3.20 -10.55
N ALA A 35 -14.08 -3.32 -9.50
CA ALA A 35 -14.32 -2.23 -8.56
C ALA A 35 -13.13 -2.11 -7.60
N VAL A 36 -12.11 -1.31 -7.97
CA VAL A 36 -10.96 -1.05 -7.11
C VAL A 36 -10.93 0.38 -6.59
N GLU A 37 -10.53 0.53 -5.34
CA GLU A 37 -10.20 1.81 -4.73
C GLU A 37 -8.69 1.93 -4.60
N VAL A 38 -8.13 3.06 -5.02
CA VAL A 38 -6.69 3.31 -4.95
C VAL A 38 -6.46 4.62 -4.21
N LEU A 39 -5.93 4.51 -3.00
CA LEU A 39 -5.67 5.62 -2.09
C LEU A 39 -4.18 5.94 -2.03
N VAL A 40 -3.86 7.23 -2.06
CA VAL A 40 -2.50 7.75 -1.83
C VAL A 40 -2.61 8.69 -0.63
N PRO A 41 -2.05 8.33 0.54
CA PRO A 41 -2.13 9.14 1.74
C PRO A 41 -1.25 10.40 1.63
N PRO A 42 -1.52 11.41 2.48
CA PRO A 42 -0.70 12.62 2.55
C PRO A 42 0.70 12.35 3.12
N VAL A 43 0.86 11.28 3.90
CA VAL A 43 2.14 10.80 4.43
C VAL A 43 2.36 9.38 3.92
N THR A 44 3.55 9.06 3.42
CA THR A 44 3.89 7.77 2.79
C THR A 44 5.02 7.06 3.55
N GLY A 45 5.39 5.86 3.11
CA GLY A 45 6.48 5.06 3.68
C GLY A 45 6.29 4.73 5.17
N LEU A 46 7.40 4.66 5.91
CA LEU A 46 7.35 4.47 7.36
C LEU A 46 6.64 5.58 8.11
N GLY A 47 6.66 6.81 7.60
CA GLY A 47 5.97 7.95 8.20
C GLY A 47 4.48 7.71 8.38
N PHE A 48 3.86 6.94 7.47
CA PHE A 48 2.47 6.50 7.61
C PHE A 48 2.30 5.47 8.73
N LEU A 49 3.22 4.50 8.82
CA LEU A 49 3.14 3.36 9.73
C LEU A 49 3.52 3.70 11.17
N ASN A 50 4.37 4.72 11.37
CA ASN A 50 4.86 5.16 12.67
C ASN A 50 4.24 6.49 13.14
N ALA A 51 3.25 7.00 12.41
CA ALA A 51 2.55 8.22 12.76
C ALA A 51 2.02 8.13 14.19
N SER A 52 2.21 9.21 14.96
CA SER A 52 1.77 9.30 16.34
C SER A 52 1.28 10.70 16.67
N GLY A 53 0.51 10.82 17.75
CA GLY A 53 -0.02 12.10 18.22
C GLY A 53 -0.88 12.79 17.14
N PRO A 54 -0.70 14.09 16.90
CA PRO A 54 -1.49 14.84 15.92
C PRO A 54 -1.42 14.27 14.49
N ALA A 55 -0.26 13.76 14.07
CA ALA A 55 -0.09 13.20 12.73
C ALA A 55 -0.92 11.92 12.54
N ALA A 56 -1.03 11.08 13.56
CA ALA A 56 -1.91 9.91 13.53
C ALA A 56 -3.38 10.33 13.41
N ALA A 57 -3.82 11.31 14.22
CA ALA A 57 -5.19 11.81 14.17
C ALA A 57 -5.56 12.41 12.80
N GLU A 58 -4.62 13.09 12.13
CA GLU A 58 -4.83 13.59 10.77
C GLU A 58 -4.95 12.46 9.75
N LEU A 59 -4.14 11.40 9.88
CA LEU A 59 -4.22 10.22 9.02
C LEU A 59 -5.50 9.43 9.23
N ASP A 60 -5.95 9.28 10.48
CA ASP A 60 -7.22 8.63 10.81
C ASP A 60 -8.39 9.40 10.18
N ALA A 61 -8.41 10.72 10.36
CA ALA A 61 -9.44 11.56 9.78
C ALA A 61 -9.40 11.54 8.23
N TRP A 62 -8.21 11.49 7.63
CA TRP A 62 -8.06 11.32 6.19
C TRP A 62 -8.62 9.96 5.73
N TRP A 63 -8.29 8.88 6.44
CA TRP A 63 -8.75 7.54 6.13
C TRP A 63 -10.27 7.44 6.16
N GLU A 64 -10.91 7.93 7.23
CA GLU A 64 -12.38 7.94 7.38
C GLU A 64 -13.10 8.68 6.24
N ARG A 65 -12.51 9.76 5.72
CA ARG A 65 -13.10 10.53 4.60
C ARG A 65 -12.82 9.92 3.23
N SER A 66 -11.74 9.17 3.09
CA SER A 66 -11.22 8.74 1.79
C SER A 66 -11.50 7.28 1.47
N SER A 67 -11.49 6.42 2.48
CA SER A 67 -11.56 4.97 2.33
C SER A 67 -13.00 4.48 2.33
N ARG A 68 -13.34 3.66 1.35
CA ARG A 68 -14.58 2.86 1.31
C ARG A 68 -14.29 1.39 1.55
N ALA A 69 -13.09 1.05 2.03
CA ALA A 69 -12.65 -0.31 2.26
C ALA A 69 -13.59 -1.05 3.23
N ARG A 70 -13.94 -2.28 2.87
CA ARG A 70 -14.67 -3.22 3.76
C ARG A 70 -13.85 -4.46 4.14
N GLY A 71 -12.58 -4.51 3.76
CA GLY A 71 -11.69 -5.63 4.00
C GLY A 71 -10.23 -5.19 4.11
N ARG A 72 -9.33 -6.18 4.19
CA ARG A 72 -7.88 -5.96 4.34
C ARG A 72 -7.34 -5.24 3.09
N PRO A 73 -6.76 -4.03 3.23
CA PRO A 73 -6.19 -3.33 2.09
C PRO A 73 -4.90 -4.02 1.63
N VAL A 74 -4.58 -3.85 0.35
CA VAL A 74 -3.27 -4.19 -0.22
C VAL A 74 -2.38 -2.95 -0.17
N VAL A 75 -1.31 -3.02 0.60
CA VAL A 75 -0.38 -1.92 0.83
C VAL A 75 0.85 -2.09 -0.07
N LEU A 76 1.09 -1.12 -0.95
CA LEU A 76 2.30 -1.07 -1.76
C LEU A 76 3.29 -0.13 -1.08
N VAL A 77 4.49 -0.62 -0.76
CA VAL A 77 5.48 0.15 0.01
C VAL A 77 6.90 -0.19 -0.46
N ALA A 78 7.81 0.78 -0.37
CA ALA A 78 9.23 0.53 -0.62
C ALA A 78 9.86 -0.12 0.61
N HIS A 79 10.88 -0.95 0.41
CA HIS A 79 11.68 -1.47 1.49
C HIS A 79 12.26 -0.32 2.34
N ASP A 80 12.19 -0.52 3.65
CA ASP A 80 12.92 0.21 4.66
C ASP A 80 13.42 -0.80 5.69
N GLU A 81 14.56 -0.53 6.33
CA GLU A 81 15.18 -1.41 7.33
C GLU A 81 14.25 -1.69 8.50
N GLU A 82 13.45 -0.72 8.92
CA GLU A 82 12.52 -0.89 10.04
C GLU A 82 11.20 -1.53 9.61
N LEU A 83 10.86 -1.51 8.33
CA LEU A 83 9.56 -1.97 7.84
C LEU A 83 9.20 -3.41 8.28
N PRO A 84 10.08 -4.42 8.19
CA PRO A 84 9.76 -5.80 8.58
C PRO A 84 9.23 -5.95 10.00
N ARG A 85 9.65 -5.09 10.95
CA ARG A 85 9.21 -5.17 12.36
C ARG A 85 7.77 -4.71 12.56
N TRP A 86 7.24 -3.89 11.65
CA TRP A 86 5.90 -3.33 11.73
C TRP A 86 4.85 -4.23 11.07
N LEU A 87 5.18 -4.87 9.94
CA LEU A 87 4.23 -5.60 9.11
C LEU A 87 3.40 -6.68 9.84
N PRO A 88 3.96 -7.51 10.74
CA PRO A 88 3.22 -8.62 11.36
C PRO A 88 2.02 -8.19 12.21
N ASN A 89 2.00 -6.92 12.66
CA ASN A 89 0.96 -6.40 13.55
C ASN A 89 -0.13 -5.63 12.81
N LEU A 90 -0.07 -5.58 11.48
CA LEU A 90 -0.98 -4.78 10.66
C LEU A 90 -1.97 -5.67 9.92
N ASP A 91 -3.25 -5.29 9.95
CA ASP A 91 -4.31 -6.02 9.26
C ASP A 91 -4.39 -5.65 7.77
N ALA A 92 -3.32 -5.93 7.03
CA ALA A 92 -3.19 -5.65 5.62
C ALA A 92 -2.35 -6.70 4.91
N ASP A 93 -2.53 -6.84 3.60
CA ASP A 93 -1.58 -7.55 2.75
C ASP A 93 -0.56 -6.57 2.19
N PHE A 94 0.71 -6.95 2.12
CA PHE A 94 1.81 -6.07 1.73
C PHE A 94 2.46 -6.54 0.44
N VAL A 95 2.77 -5.59 -0.43
CA VAL A 95 3.58 -5.77 -1.64
C VAL A 95 4.77 -4.83 -1.53
N VAL A 96 5.93 -5.40 -1.18
CA VAL A 96 7.13 -4.64 -0.83
C VAL A 96 8.08 -4.59 -2.03
N ALA A 97 8.42 -3.38 -2.48
CA ALA A 97 9.48 -3.18 -3.46
C ALA A 97 10.85 -3.23 -2.77
N VAL A 98 11.64 -4.28 -3.01
CA VAL A 98 13.04 -4.35 -2.55
C VAL A 98 14.00 -3.96 -3.68
N PRO A 99 15.01 -3.13 -3.42
CA PRO A 99 15.96 -2.70 -4.45
C PRO A 99 16.98 -3.79 -4.82
N ALA A 100 17.31 -4.69 -3.89
CA ALA A 100 18.26 -5.77 -4.08
C ALA A 100 17.77 -7.07 -3.41
N GLY A 101 18.52 -8.15 -3.64
CA GLY A 101 18.15 -9.49 -3.15
C GLY A 101 18.55 -9.74 -1.69
N ALA A 102 19.47 -8.96 -1.14
CA ALA A 102 19.95 -9.15 0.24
C ALA A 102 18.85 -8.86 1.27
N GLU A 103 17.92 -7.98 0.94
CA GLU A 103 16.82 -7.51 1.78
C GLU A 103 15.64 -8.49 1.77
N LEU A 104 15.61 -9.47 0.85
CA LEU A 104 14.54 -10.46 0.73
C LEU A 104 14.38 -11.30 2.00
N SER A 105 15.49 -11.66 2.67
CA SER A 105 15.47 -12.53 3.84
C SER A 105 14.74 -11.89 5.03
N ALA A 106 14.70 -10.56 5.11
CA ALA A 106 14.03 -9.84 6.19
C ALA A 106 12.51 -10.04 6.21
N TYR A 107 11.92 -10.41 5.07
CA TYR A 107 10.49 -10.65 4.92
C TYR A 107 10.13 -12.13 4.85
N SER A 108 11.12 -13.03 4.93
CA SER A 108 10.91 -14.47 4.82
C SER A 108 10.03 -14.98 5.97
N GLY A 109 8.93 -15.65 5.63
CA GLY A 109 8.01 -16.24 6.60
C GLY A 109 6.97 -15.25 7.17
N LEU A 110 6.97 -13.98 6.74
CA LEU A 110 5.92 -13.04 7.12
C LEU A 110 4.63 -13.33 6.34
N ALA A 111 3.56 -13.66 7.05
CA ALA A 111 2.25 -13.88 6.45
C ALA A 111 1.69 -12.59 5.85
N GLY A 112 1.01 -12.70 4.70
CA GLY A 112 0.43 -11.54 4.02
C GLY A 112 1.46 -10.63 3.35
N VAL A 113 2.75 -10.98 3.32
CA VAL A 113 3.80 -10.18 2.67
C VAL A 113 4.26 -10.85 1.37
N ARG A 114 4.16 -10.11 0.27
CA ARG A 114 4.77 -10.44 -1.03
C ARG A 114 5.90 -9.45 -1.28
N VAL A 115 7.06 -9.96 -1.68
CA VAL A 115 8.21 -9.12 -1.99
C VAL A 115 8.49 -9.16 -3.49
N CYS A 116 8.80 -8.00 -4.06
CA CYS A 116 9.13 -7.83 -5.46
C CYS A 116 10.46 -7.11 -5.57
N GLN A 117 11.47 -7.77 -6.15
CA GLN A 117 12.75 -7.15 -6.42
C GLN A 117 12.63 -6.22 -7.64
N THR A 118 12.23 -4.98 -7.40
CA THR A 118 11.99 -3.99 -8.43
C THR A 118 12.08 -2.58 -7.86
N ARG A 119 12.52 -1.63 -8.70
CA ARG A 119 12.35 -0.19 -8.49
C ARG A 119 11.31 0.42 -9.43
N ASP A 120 10.74 -0.39 -10.31
CA ASP A 120 9.72 0.01 -11.27
C ASP A 120 8.33 -0.06 -10.61
N PRO A 121 7.65 1.09 -10.44
CA PRO A 121 6.32 1.14 -9.83
C PRO A 121 5.25 0.42 -10.64
N GLU A 122 5.40 0.28 -11.97
CA GLU A 122 4.45 -0.47 -12.79
C GLU A 122 4.57 -1.98 -12.56
N ARG A 123 5.80 -2.48 -12.45
CA ARG A 123 6.05 -3.89 -12.09
C ARG A 123 5.55 -4.20 -10.68
N LEU A 124 5.71 -3.27 -9.74
CA LEU A 124 5.18 -3.44 -8.39
C LEU A 124 3.65 -3.50 -8.39
N ALA A 125 3.00 -2.58 -9.12
CA ALA A 125 1.55 -2.55 -9.29
C ALA A 125 1.01 -3.85 -9.92
N ALA A 126 1.70 -4.42 -10.91
CA ALA A 126 1.30 -5.68 -11.52
C ALA A 126 1.45 -6.89 -10.60
N ALA A 127 2.27 -6.79 -9.55
CA ALA A 127 2.47 -7.84 -8.57
C ALA A 127 1.51 -7.76 -7.37
N ALA A 128 0.63 -6.77 -7.31
CA ALA A 128 -0.34 -6.56 -6.23
C ALA A 128 -1.68 -7.28 -6.52
#